data_AF-A0A7C2JS51-F1
#
_entry.id   AF-A0A7C2JS51-F1
#
_cell.length_a   1.000
_cell.length_b   1.000
_cell.length_c   1.000
_cell.angle_alpha   90.00
_cell.angle_beta   90.00
_cell.angle_gamma   90.00
#
_symmetry.space_group_name_H-M   'P 1'
#
loop_
_entity.id
_entity.type
_entity.pdbx_description
1 polymer ?
#
loop_
_entity_poly.entity_id
_entity_poly.type
_entity_poly.pdbx_seq_one_letter_code
_entity_poly.pdbx_strand_id
1 'polypeptide(L)'
;MNRRALLVLAAGALAGASLRTVAYAQRPAVRVTREEPVITRTEFDPRRPPPDMPPLTPPESGVCKTTFELSASLRYSSERLSRTAARIYVEGLDIVTGLRFDIYTIENAPPKLRAHEEGHRAIGEHYYRDAATIAENIGRRLIGKTFDGSGADEQAAHRNAFDKAVAEIEREYMARVRIPSAAANERFDEITKHGLDPIAEAEAVARAIGSPREAVER
;
A
#
# COMPACT_ATOMS: atom_id res chain seq x y z
N MET A 1 1.48 45.06 34.79
CA MET A 1 2.20 46.26 35.24
C MET A 1 3.59 46.27 34.60
N ASN A 2 4.09 47.46 34.25
CA ASN A 2 5.40 47.83 33.63
C ASN A 2 5.48 47.64 32.10
N ARG A 3 5.17 48.64 31.26
CA ARG A 3 5.73 49.99 30.98
C ARG A 3 7.09 50.00 30.24
N ARG A 4 6.97 50.32 28.94
CA ARG A 4 7.78 51.22 28.07
C ARG A 4 9.29 50.95 27.89
N ALA A 5 9.68 50.81 26.62
CA ALA A 5 10.53 51.81 25.95
C ALA A 5 10.23 51.83 24.44
N LEU A 6 9.95 53.04 23.93
CA LEU A 6 9.89 53.39 22.51
C LEU A 6 11.32 53.50 21.98
N LEU A 7 11.57 53.03 20.76
CA LEU A 7 12.68 53.51 19.95
C LEU A 7 12.20 53.65 18.50
N VAL A 8 12.08 54.90 18.09
CA VAL A 8 11.86 55.33 16.71
C VAL A 8 13.24 55.42 16.05
N LEU A 9 13.45 54.65 14.98
CA LEU A 9 14.51 54.91 14.02
C LEU A 9 13.88 54.90 12.63
N ALA A 10 13.67 56.11 12.11
CA ALA A 10 13.46 56.34 10.71
C ALA A 10 14.82 56.23 10.01
N ALA A 11 14.95 55.26 9.11
CA ALA A 11 16.00 55.25 8.11
C ALA A 11 15.32 55.05 6.75
N GLY A 12 15.18 56.16 6.02
CA GLY A 12 14.85 56.12 4.61
C GLY A 12 16.00 55.49 3.84
N ALA A 13 15.70 54.49 3.03
CA ALA A 13 16.55 54.06 1.94
C ALA A 13 15.68 53.65 0.75
N LEU A 14 15.82 54.50 -0.26
CA LEU A 14 15.50 54.39 -1.68
C LEU A 14 15.11 53.02 -2.24
N ALA A 15 14.15 53.10 -3.16
CA ALA A 15 13.65 52.06 -4.01
C ALA A 15 14.75 51.14 -4.59
N GLY A 16 14.67 49.87 -4.23
CA GLY A 16 15.13 48.76 -5.04
C GLY A 16 14.00 47.75 -5.06
N ALA A 17 13.18 47.76 -6.11
CA ALA A 17 12.16 46.75 -6.33
C ALA A 17 12.86 45.41 -6.66
N SER A 18 13.36 44.73 -5.62
CA SER A 18 13.71 43.32 -5.73
C SER A 18 12.41 42.55 -5.82
N LEU A 19 12.02 42.19 -7.03
CA LEU A 19 11.06 41.12 -7.28
C LEU A 19 11.61 39.86 -6.61
N ARG A 20 11.26 39.65 -5.34
CA ARG A 20 11.33 38.33 -4.72
C ARG A 20 10.24 37.52 -5.38
N THR A 21 10.56 36.85 -6.48
CA THR A 21 9.84 35.67 -6.92
C THR A 21 9.90 34.68 -5.77
N VAL A 22 8.88 34.72 -4.92
CA VAL A 22 8.59 33.61 -4.02
C VAL A 22 8.22 32.48 -4.96
N ALA A 23 9.20 31.65 -5.31
CA ALA A 23 8.94 30.36 -5.92
C ALA A 23 8.06 29.61 -4.91
N TYR A 24 6.74 29.67 -5.10
CA TYR A 24 5.83 28.72 -4.48
C TYR A 24 6.35 27.37 -4.96
N ALA A 25 7.05 26.65 -4.07
CA ALA A 25 7.49 25.30 -4.36
C ALA A 25 6.23 24.51 -4.73
N GLN A 26 6.06 24.23 -6.03
CA GLN A 26 4.93 23.46 -6.50
C GLN A 26 5.01 22.11 -5.78
N ARG A 27 4.01 21.82 -4.95
CA ARG A 27 3.89 20.51 -4.33
C ARG A 27 3.92 19.47 -5.44
N PRO A 28 4.78 18.43 -5.34
CA PRO A 28 4.87 17.41 -6.38
C PRO A 28 3.49 16.81 -6.62
N ALA A 29 3.17 16.56 -7.89
CA ALA A 29 1.86 16.03 -8.29
C ALA A 29 1.59 14.69 -7.61
N VAL A 30 2.62 13.85 -7.43
CA VAL A 30 2.53 12.57 -6.74
C VAL A 30 3.52 12.55 -5.58
N ARG A 31 3.05 12.11 -4.40
CA ARG A 31 3.89 11.76 -3.25
C ARG A 31 3.57 10.33 -2.84
N VAL A 32 4.61 9.56 -2.56
CA VAL A 32 4.47 8.19 -2.09
C VAL A 32 5.29 7.98 -0.83
N THR A 33 4.67 7.42 0.18
CA THR A 33 5.31 6.92 1.40
C THR A 33 5.19 5.41 1.41
N ARG A 34 6.32 4.71 1.50
CA ARG A 34 6.36 3.28 1.79
C ARG A 34 6.75 3.11 3.24
N GLU A 35 5.85 2.52 4.02
CA GLU A 35 6.13 2.20 5.42
C GLU A 35 7.01 0.95 5.50
N GLU A 36 7.73 0.80 6.61
CA GLU A 36 8.50 -0.41 6.83
C GLU A 36 7.56 -1.56 7.25
N PRO A 37 7.83 -2.82 6.84
CA PRO A 37 6.98 -3.93 7.21
C PRO A 37 6.84 -4.10 8.73
N VAL A 38 5.61 -4.34 9.19
CA VAL A 38 5.30 -4.65 10.59
C VAL A 38 5.18 -6.16 10.73
N ILE A 39 5.97 -6.77 11.62
CA ILE A 39 6.02 -8.22 11.80
C ILE A 39 5.62 -8.58 13.23
N THR A 40 4.54 -9.32 13.39
CA THR A 40 4.09 -9.90 14.66
C THR A 40 4.32 -11.41 14.63
N ARG A 41 4.91 -11.97 15.70
CA ARG A 41 5.09 -13.42 15.88
C ARG A 41 4.40 -13.85 17.16
N THR A 42 3.54 -14.86 17.07
CA THR A 42 2.76 -15.38 18.18
C THR A 42 2.91 -16.90 18.24
N GLU A 43 3.40 -17.41 19.37
CA GLU A 43 3.26 -18.84 19.67
C GLU A 43 1.93 -19.08 20.39
N PHE A 44 1.25 -20.20 20.10
CA PHE A 44 -0.05 -20.48 20.70
C PHE A 44 -0.26 -21.94 21.12
N ASP A 45 -1.11 -22.14 22.14
CA ASP A 45 -1.64 -23.45 22.53
C ASP A 45 -2.76 -23.86 21.55
N PRO A 46 -2.65 -24.99 20.83
CA PRO A 46 -3.68 -25.42 19.88
C PRO A 46 -5.05 -25.71 20.53
N ARG A 47 -5.11 -25.89 21.86
CA ARG A 47 -6.37 -26.05 22.60
C ARG A 47 -7.03 -24.71 22.93
N ARG A 48 -6.30 -23.61 22.80
CA ARG A 48 -6.72 -22.24 23.12
C ARG A 48 -6.15 -21.24 22.09
N PRO A 49 -6.48 -21.37 20.81
CA PRO A 49 -5.94 -20.50 19.77
C PRO A 49 -6.38 -19.03 19.98
N PRO A 50 -5.58 -18.04 19.55
CA PRO A 50 -5.97 -16.63 19.61
C PRO A 50 -7.24 -16.38 18.76
N PRO A 51 -8.14 -15.48 19.20
CA PRO A 51 -9.42 -15.25 18.53
C PRO A 51 -9.28 -14.66 17.12
N ASP A 52 -8.20 -13.89 16.88
CA ASP A 52 -7.95 -13.23 15.59
C ASP A 52 -7.06 -14.06 14.64
N MET A 53 -6.64 -15.26 15.06
CA MET A 53 -5.83 -16.17 14.25
C MET A 53 -6.69 -16.77 13.13
N PRO A 54 -6.20 -16.77 11.87
CA PRO A 54 -6.86 -17.53 10.81
C PRO A 54 -7.02 -19.02 11.19
N PRO A 55 -8.12 -19.69 10.79
CA PRO A 55 -8.26 -21.12 11.02
C PRO A 55 -7.18 -21.88 10.26
N LEU A 56 -6.58 -22.87 10.91
CA LEU A 56 -5.63 -23.79 10.29
C LEU A 56 -6.38 -24.87 9.51
N THR A 57 -5.89 -25.21 8.32
CA THR A 57 -6.38 -26.34 7.54
C THR A 57 -5.41 -27.50 7.67
N PRO A 58 -5.79 -28.65 8.25
CA PRO A 58 -4.87 -29.79 8.36
C PRO A 58 -4.24 -30.15 7.00
N PRO A 59 -2.91 -30.38 6.92
CA PRO A 59 -1.97 -30.64 8.02
C PRO A 59 -1.28 -29.40 8.63
N GLU A 60 -1.71 -28.18 8.30
CA GLU A 60 -1.10 -26.94 8.78
C GLU A 60 -1.04 -26.89 10.32
N SER A 61 0.09 -26.43 10.84
CA SER A 61 0.33 -26.24 12.29
C SER A 61 0.87 -24.83 12.60
N GLY A 62 0.82 -23.94 11.62
CA GLY A 62 1.21 -22.55 11.65
C GLY A 62 0.51 -21.80 10.53
N VAL A 63 0.50 -20.47 10.61
CA VAL A 63 -0.03 -19.62 9.54
C VAL A 63 0.64 -18.25 9.55
N CYS A 64 1.05 -17.79 8.37
CA CYS A 64 1.51 -16.43 8.13
C CYS A 64 0.46 -15.64 7.35
N LYS A 65 -0.28 -14.77 8.05
CA LYS A 65 -1.20 -13.83 7.41
C LYS A 65 -0.44 -12.62 6.89
N THR A 66 -0.48 -12.41 5.58
CA THR A 66 0.11 -11.22 4.92
C THR A 66 -0.98 -10.21 4.56
N THR A 67 -0.81 -8.95 4.98
CA THR A 67 -1.72 -7.85 4.66
C THR A 67 -0.96 -6.74 3.94
N PHE A 68 -1.35 -6.47 2.68
CA PHE A 68 -0.88 -5.31 1.93
C PHE A 68 -1.86 -4.16 2.12
N GLU A 69 -1.35 -3.03 2.60
CA GLU A 69 -2.14 -1.83 2.89
C GLU A 69 -1.86 -0.75 1.86
N LEU A 70 -2.91 -0.02 1.49
CA LEU A 70 -2.85 1.08 0.55
C LEU A 70 -3.82 2.18 1.01
N SER A 71 -3.30 3.38 1.20
CA SER A 71 -4.10 4.59 1.44
C SER A 71 -3.79 5.61 0.36
N ALA A 72 -4.83 6.22 -0.21
CA ALA A 72 -4.69 7.22 -1.26
C ALA A 72 -5.53 8.45 -0.92
N SER A 73 -4.91 9.63 -0.97
CA SER A 73 -5.60 10.91 -0.93
C SER A 73 -5.45 11.62 -2.28
N LEU A 74 -6.56 12.12 -2.81
CA LEU A 74 -6.64 12.78 -4.11
C LEU A 74 -6.76 14.28 -3.92
N ARG A 75 -5.96 15.04 -4.65
CA ARG A 75 -6.19 16.47 -4.92
C ARG A 75 -6.80 16.57 -6.31
N TYR A 76 -7.94 17.24 -6.40
CA TYR A 76 -8.69 17.35 -7.65
C TYR A 76 -9.48 18.65 -7.71
N SER A 77 -9.73 19.12 -8.92
CA SER A 77 -10.82 20.06 -9.23
C SER A 77 -12.03 19.29 -9.74
N SER A 78 -13.21 19.89 -9.67
CA SER A 78 -14.43 19.28 -10.18
C SER A 78 -15.24 20.23 -11.05
N GLU A 79 -15.95 19.63 -12.01
CA GLU A 79 -16.90 20.27 -12.89
C GLU A 79 -18.25 19.60 -12.68
N ARG A 80 -19.28 20.41 -12.44
CA ARG A 80 -20.65 19.93 -12.41
C ARG A 80 -21.17 19.78 -13.83
N LEU A 81 -21.53 18.56 -14.22
CA LEU A 81 -22.10 18.27 -15.54
C LEU A 81 -23.64 18.38 -15.54
N SER A 82 -24.30 17.99 -14.45
CA SER A 82 -25.75 18.10 -14.28
C SER A 82 -26.15 18.15 -12.79
N ARG A 83 -27.44 17.98 -12.44
CA ARG A 83 -27.87 17.79 -11.03
C ARG A 83 -27.43 16.44 -10.44
N THR A 84 -27.11 15.47 -11.29
CA THR A 84 -26.88 14.06 -10.92
C THR A 84 -25.58 13.52 -11.52
N ALA A 85 -24.75 14.40 -12.11
CA ALA A 85 -23.49 14.04 -12.74
C ALA A 85 -22.41 15.10 -12.48
N ALA A 86 -21.18 14.63 -12.27
CA ALA A 86 -20.01 15.46 -12.04
C ALA A 86 -18.77 14.81 -12.66
N ARG A 87 -17.77 15.63 -12.97
CA ARG A 87 -16.45 15.21 -13.44
C ARG A 87 -15.40 15.73 -12.47
N ILE A 88 -14.40 14.91 -12.15
CA ILE A 88 -13.21 15.36 -11.41
C ILE A 88 -11.98 15.29 -12.31
N TYR A 89 -11.01 16.17 -12.04
CA TYR A 89 -9.72 16.24 -12.70
C TYR A 89 -8.63 15.96 -11.67
N VAL A 90 -7.83 14.92 -11.87
CA VAL A 90 -6.79 14.56 -10.91
C VAL A 90 -5.61 15.53 -11.01
N GLU A 91 -5.38 16.30 -9.96
CA GLU A 91 -4.30 17.29 -9.89
C GLU A 91 -3.12 16.79 -9.05
N GLY A 92 -3.38 15.89 -8.11
CA GLY A 92 -2.34 15.29 -7.33
C GLY A 92 -2.78 14.13 -6.46
N LEU A 93 -1.79 13.40 -5.97
CA LEU A 93 -1.94 12.17 -5.21
C LEU A 93 -0.94 12.12 -4.07
N ASP A 94 -1.43 11.67 -2.93
CA ASP A 94 -0.64 11.22 -1.79
C ASP A 94 -0.97 9.75 -1.56
N ILE A 95 0.01 8.87 -1.71
CA ILE A 95 -0.17 7.43 -1.56
C ILE A 95 0.70 6.94 -0.40
N VAL A 96 0.12 6.18 0.52
CA VAL A 96 0.84 5.45 1.56
C VAL A 96 0.65 3.96 1.31
N THR A 97 1.73 3.21 1.35
CA THR A 97 1.72 1.75 1.21
C THR A 97 2.27 1.13 2.49
N GLY A 98 1.68 0.04 2.94
CA GLY A 98 2.08 -0.70 4.14
C GLY A 98 2.12 -2.20 3.89
N LEU A 99 2.87 -2.91 4.73
CA LEU A 99 2.92 -4.36 4.76
C LEU A 99 2.90 -4.84 6.21
N ARG A 100 2.00 -5.77 6.51
CA ARG A 100 1.91 -6.40 7.82
C ARG A 100 1.94 -7.91 7.70
N PHE A 101 2.67 -8.54 8.61
CA PHE A 101 2.69 -9.98 8.82
C PHE A 101 2.23 -10.32 10.23
N ASP A 102 1.30 -11.26 10.31
CA ASP A 102 0.92 -11.92 11.56
C ASP A 102 1.27 -13.40 11.42
N ILE A 103 2.34 -13.82 12.08
CA ILE A 103 2.88 -15.18 12.03
C ILE A 103 2.49 -15.90 13.31
N TYR A 104 1.74 -16.99 13.16
CA TYR A 104 1.29 -17.84 14.25
C TYR A 104 1.93 -19.21 14.11
N THR A 105 2.49 -19.73 15.19
CA THR A 105 3.03 -21.09 15.24
C THR A 105 2.61 -21.77 16.54
N ILE A 106 2.39 -23.08 16.54
CA ILE A 106 2.17 -23.80 17.81
C ILE A 106 3.37 -23.63 18.76
N GLU A 107 3.12 -23.63 20.07
CA GLU A 107 4.19 -23.64 21.07
C GLU A 107 5.20 -24.77 20.79
N ASN A 108 6.49 -24.45 20.87
CA ASN A 108 7.57 -25.39 20.56
C ASN A 108 7.52 -25.94 19.13
N ALA A 109 6.95 -25.17 18.18
CA ALA A 109 6.93 -25.52 16.76
C ALA A 109 8.31 -26.02 16.28
N PRO A 110 8.36 -27.13 15.51
CA PRO A 110 9.61 -27.60 14.91
C PRO A 110 10.29 -26.47 14.12
N PRO A 111 11.63 -26.40 14.09
CA PRO A 111 12.35 -25.37 13.33
C PRO A 111 11.91 -25.27 11.86
N LYS A 112 11.59 -26.42 11.25
CA LYS A 112 11.06 -26.52 9.88
C LYS A 112 9.76 -25.74 9.69
N LEU A 113 8.81 -25.88 10.61
CA LEU A 113 7.53 -25.17 10.56
C LEU A 113 7.75 -23.67 10.72
N ARG A 114 8.58 -23.24 11.69
CA ARG A 114 8.91 -21.81 11.85
C ARG A 114 9.56 -21.23 10.59
N ALA A 115 10.47 -21.98 9.98
CA ALA A 115 11.11 -21.56 8.74
C ALA A 115 10.10 -21.46 7.58
N HIS A 116 9.16 -22.40 7.47
CA HIS A 116 8.10 -22.37 6.46
C HIS A 116 7.27 -21.08 6.57
N GLU A 117 6.81 -20.72 7.78
CA GLU A 117 6.07 -19.47 7.98
C GLU A 117 6.90 -18.21 7.65
N GLU A 118 8.20 -18.23 7.96
CA GLU A 118 9.13 -17.17 7.57
C GLU A 118 9.34 -17.10 6.04
N GLY A 119 9.15 -18.20 5.33
CA GLY A 119 9.15 -18.26 3.87
C GLY A 119 8.02 -17.44 3.27
N HIS A 120 6.79 -17.55 3.81
CA HIS A 120 5.67 -16.70 3.42
C HIS A 120 5.98 -15.20 3.62
N ARG A 121 6.59 -14.85 4.75
CA ARG A 121 7.06 -13.47 5.00
C ARG A 121 8.04 -13.03 3.91
N ALA A 122 9.05 -13.83 3.61
CA ALA A 122 10.07 -13.50 2.61
C ALA A 122 9.45 -13.28 1.21
N ILE A 123 8.42 -14.04 0.84
CA ILE A 123 7.67 -13.84 -0.40
C ILE A 123 6.92 -12.50 -0.37
N GLY A 124 6.20 -12.19 0.72
CA GLY A 124 5.50 -10.91 0.85
C GLY A 124 6.45 -9.71 0.75
N GLU A 125 7.61 -9.78 1.41
CA GLU A 125 8.65 -8.74 1.34
C GLU A 125 9.22 -8.60 -0.07
N HIS A 126 9.41 -9.71 -0.79
CA HIS A 126 9.86 -9.68 -2.17
C HIS A 126 8.95 -8.83 -3.05
N TYR A 127 7.63 -9.02 -2.96
CA TYR A 127 6.69 -8.24 -3.79
C TYR A 127 6.48 -6.81 -3.29
N TYR A 128 6.68 -6.57 -2.00
CA TYR A 128 6.55 -5.24 -1.42
C TYR A 128 7.75 -4.32 -1.65
N ARG A 129 8.93 -4.87 -1.94
CA ARG A 129 10.17 -4.07 -2.10
C ARG A 129 10.02 -2.86 -3.03
N ASP A 130 9.26 -3.05 -4.12
CA ASP A 130 9.06 -2.05 -5.18
C ASP A 130 7.70 -1.33 -5.07
N ALA A 131 6.97 -1.50 -3.96
CA ALA A 131 5.64 -0.92 -3.75
C ALA A 131 5.62 0.60 -3.96
N ALA A 132 6.64 1.31 -3.48
CA ALA A 132 6.76 2.76 -3.66
C ALA A 132 6.81 3.15 -5.15
N THR A 133 7.68 2.48 -5.90
CA THR A 133 7.89 2.72 -7.33
C THR A 133 6.65 2.36 -8.14
N ILE A 134 5.98 1.25 -7.79
CA ILE A 134 4.73 0.83 -8.41
C ILE A 134 3.65 1.88 -8.18
N ALA A 135 3.44 2.30 -6.93
CA ALA A 135 2.46 3.33 -6.56
C ALA A 135 2.74 4.68 -7.23
N GLU A 136 4.01 5.09 -7.31
CA GLU A 136 4.40 6.33 -7.98
C GLU A 136 4.05 6.28 -9.48
N ASN A 137 4.36 5.17 -10.15
CA ASN A 137 4.06 4.99 -11.57
C ASN A 137 2.55 4.90 -11.87
N ILE A 138 1.76 4.36 -10.93
CA ILE A 138 0.30 4.43 -11.00
C ILE A 138 -0.14 5.88 -10.88
N GLY A 139 0.30 6.58 -9.82
CA GLY A 139 -0.11 7.95 -9.57
C GLY A 139 0.25 8.91 -10.70
N ARG A 140 1.46 8.80 -11.27
CA ARG A 140 1.90 9.65 -12.38
C ARG A 140 1.01 9.52 -13.62
N ARG A 141 0.51 8.32 -13.91
CA ARG A 141 -0.41 8.09 -15.03
C ARG A 141 -1.81 8.63 -14.78
N LEU A 142 -2.18 8.85 -13.53
CA LEU A 142 -3.49 9.40 -13.18
C LEU A 142 -3.54 10.92 -13.20
N ILE A 143 -2.40 11.60 -13.04
CA ILE A 143 -2.36 13.06 -13.11
C ILE A 143 -2.91 13.55 -14.46
N GLY A 144 -3.85 14.49 -14.41
CA GLY A 144 -4.55 15.04 -15.56
C GLY A 144 -5.67 14.16 -16.12
N LYS A 145 -5.86 12.93 -15.63
CA LYS A 145 -7.02 12.12 -15.99
C LYS A 145 -8.30 12.67 -15.38
N THR A 146 -9.41 12.39 -16.05
CA THR A 146 -10.75 12.72 -15.60
C THR A 146 -11.55 11.49 -15.22
N PHE A 147 -12.40 11.63 -14.21
CA PHE A 147 -13.35 10.61 -13.82
C PHE A 147 -14.75 11.19 -13.75
N ASP A 148 -15.69 10.55 -14.44
CA ASP A 148 -17.09 10.94 -14.44
C ASP A 148 -17.85 10.10 -13.41
N GLY A 149 -18.63 10.79 -12.60
CA GLY A 149 -19.47 10.20 -11.57
C GLY A 149 -20.94 10.54 -11.75
N SER A 150 -21.79 9.65 -11.26
CA SER A 150 -23.23 9.81 -11.26
C SER A 150 -23.82 9.45 -9.89
N GLY A 151 -24.95 10.05 -9.55
CA GLY A 151 -25.61 9.83 -8.26
C GLY A 151 -26.98 10.48 -8.17
N ALA A 152 -27.67 10.29 -7.03
CA ALA A 152 -28.97 10.89 -6.77
C ALA A 152 -28.92 12.43 -6.71
N ASP A 153 -27.75 12.98 -6.39
CA ASP A 153 -27.45 14.40 -6.33
C ASP A 153 -25.97 14.66 -6.71
N GLU A 154 -25.57 15.92 -6.68
CA GLU A 154 -24.21 16.38 -7.01
C GLU A 154 -23.16 15.80 -6.05
N GLN A 155 -23.47 15.66 -4.76
CA GLN A 155 -22.52 15.12 -3.77
C GLN A 155 -22.27 13.64 -4.00
N ALA A 156 -23.31 12.87 -4.27
CA ALA A 156 -23.21 11.45 -4.63
C ALA A 156 -22.46 11.27 -5.94
N ALA A 157 -22.69 12.12 -6.95
CA ALA A 157 -21.96 12.09 -8.21
C ALA A 157 -20.46 12.38 -8.02
N HIS A 158 -20.09 13.40 -7.22
CA HIS A 158 -18.68 13.68 -6.89
C HIS A 158 -18.02 12.52 -6.15
N ARG A 159 -18.69 11.94 -5.14
CA ARG A 159 -18.18 10.79 -4.40
C ARG A 159 -17.95 9.60 -5.34
N ASN A 160 -18.90 9.32 -6.23
CA ASN A 160 -18.77 8.26 -7.22
C ASN A 160 -17.57 8.46 -8.17
N ALA A 161 -17.34 9.70 -8.64
CA ALA A 161 -16.18 10.03 -9.47
C ALA A 161 -14.86 9.83 -8.72
N PHE A 162 -14.80 10.27 -7.46
CA PHE A 162 -13.65 10.09 -6.58
C PHE A 162 -13.37 8.61 -6.31
N ASP A 163 -14.39 7.84 -5.96
CA ASP A 163 -14.27 6.41 -5.65
C ASP A 163 -13.74 5.63 -6.87
N LYS A 164 -14.16 6.01 -8.09
CA LYS A 164 -13.61 5.44 -9.34
C LYS A 164 -12.11 5.71 -9.51
N ALA A 165 -11.65 6.92 -9.20
CA ALA A 165 -10.23 7.27 -9.26
C ALA A 165 -9.42 6.45 -8.25
N VAL A 166 -9.92 6.31 -7.02
CA VAL A 166 -9.27 5.49 -5.97
C VAL A 166 -9.27 4.01 -6.34
N ALA A 167 -10.39 3.49 -6.85
CA ALA A 167 -10.50 2.10 -7.29
C ALA A 167 -9.55 1.76 -8.46
N GLU A 168 -9.20 2.73 -9.31
CA GLU A 168 -8.15 2.54 -10.32
C GLU A 168 -6.77 2.35 -9.70
N ILE A 169 -6.44 3.15 -8.67
CA ILE A 169 -5.17 3.02 -7.94
C ILE A 169 -5.09 1.65 -7.27
N GLU A 170 -6.14 1.29 -6.51
CA GLU A 170 -6.19 0.03 -5.77
C GLU A 170 -6.07 -1.17 -6.72
N ARG A 171 -6.89 -1.22 -7.78
CA ARG A 171 -6.87 -2.31 -8.75
C ARG A 171 -5.48 -2.51 -9.35
N GLU A 172 -4.84 -1.44 -9.80
CA GLU A 172 -3.52 -1.54 -10.43
C GLU A 172 -2.41 -1.89 -9.44
N TYR A 173 -2.48 -1.38 -8.21
CA TYR A 173 -1.53 -1.71 -7.15
C TYR A 173 -1.64 -3.18 -6.75
N MET A 174 -2.86 -3.66 -6.48
CA MET A 174 -3.10 -5.05 -6.10
C MET A 174 -2.68 -6.02 -7.19
N ALA A 175 -2.91 -5.67 -8.47
CA ALA A 175 -2.50 -6.50 -9.61
C ALA A 175 -0.97 -6.70 -9.73
N ARG A 176 -0.17 -5.78 -9.19
CA ARG A 176 1.29 -5.80 -9.30
C ARG A 176 2.00 -6.24 -8.04
N VAL A 177 1.31 -6.19 -6.89
CA VAL A 177 1.90 -6.49 -5.58
C VAL A 177 1.20 -7.69 -4.96
N ARG A 178 -0.07 -7.53 -4.55
CA ARG A 178 -0.79 -8.54 -3.78
C ARG A 178 -1.06 -9.82 -4.58
N ILE A 179 -1.61 -9.70 -5.78
CA ILE A 179 -2.01 -10.86 -6.60
C ILE A 179 -0.81 -11.78 -6.90
N PRO A 180 0.33 -11.29 -7.42
CA PRO A 180 1.47 -12.17 -7.67
C PRO A 180 2.11 -12.68 -6.38
N SER A 181 2.06 -11.92 -5.28
CA SER A 181 2.46 -12.43 -3.96
C SER A 181 1.59 -13.61 -3.52
N ALA A 182 0.27 -13.52 -3.63
CA ALA A 182 -0.63 -14.61 -3.27
C ALA A 182 -0.34 -15.87 -4.10
N ALA A 183 -0.21 -15.73 -5.41
CA ALA A 183 0.11 -16.84 -6.30
C ALA A 183 1.47 -17.49 -5.97
N ALA A 184 2.47 -16.69 -5.57
CA ALA A 184 3.76 -17.24 -5.12
C ALA A 184 3.65 -17.98 -3.79
N ASN A 185 2.82 -17.52 -2.85
CA ASN A 185 2.59 -18.23 -1.58
C ASN A 185 1.92 -19.59 -1.82
N GLU A 186 0.88 -19.65 -2.67
CA GLU A 186 0.24 -20.92 -3.03
C GLU A 186 1.24 -21.93 -3.60
N ARG A 187 2.11 -21.50 -4.51
CA ARG A 187 3.18 -22.35 -5.06
C ARG A 187 4.20 -22.77 -4.00
N PHE A 188 4.52 -21.88 -3.07
CA PHE A 188 5.44 -22.20 -1.98
C PHE A 188 4.88 -23.30 -1.10
N ASP A 189 3.58 -23.28 -0.82
CA ASP A 189 2.88 -24.35 -0.11
C ASP A 189 2.93 -25.66 -0.89
N GLU A 190 2.67 -25.63 -2.20
CA GLU A 190 2.78 -26.81 -3.06
C GLU A 190 4.20 -27.40 -3.08
N ILE A 191 5.23 -26.55 -3.25
CA ILE A 191 6.64 -26.96 -3.31
C ILE A 191 7.09 -27.57 -1.98
N THR A 192 6.68 -26.97 -0.87
CA THR A 192 7.09 -27.41 0.47
C THR A 192 6.15 -28.48 1.04
N LYS A 193 5.06 -28.81 0.36
CA LYS A 193 3.95 -29.62 0.88
C LYS A 193 3.50 -29.12 2.25
N HIS A 194 3.20 -27.83 2.37
CA HIS A 194 2.90 -27.15 3.64
C HIS A 194 3.98 -27.40 4.71
N GLY A 195 5.24 -27.23 4.33
CA GLY A 195 6.40 -27.41 5.23
C GLY A 195 6.79 -28.86 5.55
N LEU A 196 6.16 -29.87 4.94
CA LEU A 196 6.47 -31.29 5.16
C LEU A 196 7.64 -31.81 4.30
N ASP A 197 7.93 -31.17 3.18
CA ASP A 197 9.02 -31.56 2.29
C ASP A 197 10.38 -31.07 2.83
N PRO A 198 11.46 -31.89 2.79
CA PRO A 198 12.77 -31.53 3.31
C PRO A 198 13.51 -30.42 2.53
N ILE A 199 12.97 -29.92 1.40
CA ILE A 199 13.55 -28.78 0.67
C ILE A 199 13.82 -27.57 1.58
N ALA A 200 14.95 -26.89 1.42
CA ALA A 200 15.25 -25.67 2.17
C ALA A 200 14.30 -24.54 1.79
N GLU A 201 13.82 -23.75 2.76
CA GLU A 201 12.81 -22.72 2.53
C GLU A 201 13.31 -21.63 1.60
N ALA A 202 14.57 -21.22 1.73
CA ALA A 202 15.16 -20.22 0.83
C ALA A 202 15.14 -20.68 -0.64
N GLU A 203 15.36 -21.97 -0.89
CA GLU A 203 15.28 -22.56 -2.22
C GLU A 203 13.84 -22.62 -2.72
N ALA A 204 12.91 -23.05 -1.87
CA ALA A 204 11.49 -23.09 -2.20
C ALA A 204 10.91 -21.70 -2.48
N VAL A 205 11.29 -20.67 -1.70
CA VAL A 205 10.93 -19.26 -1.94
C VAL A 205 11.44 -18.80 -3.29
N ALA A 206 12.71 -19.07 -3.63
CA ALA A 206 13.29 -18.69 -4.91
C ALA A 206 12.54 -19.35 -6.09
N ARG A 207 12.19 -20.63 -5.97
CA ARG A 207 11.38 -21.34 -6.97
C ARG A 207 9.97 -20.76 -7.10
N ALA A 208 9.31 -20.49 -5.97
CA ALA A 208 7.96 -19.95 -5.95
C ALA A 208 7.85 -18.58 -6.64
N ILE A 209 8.83 -17.70 -6.40
CA ILE A 209 8.95 -16.38 -7.03
C ILE A 209 9.35 -16.50 -8.51
N GLY A 210 10.32 -17.36 -8.83
CA GLY A 210 10.95 -17.45 -10.14
C GLY A 210 10.12 -18.15 -11.22
N SER A 211 9.09 -18.93 -10.85
CA SER A 211 8.25 -19.64 -11.82
C SER A 211 7.41 -18.65 -12.65
N PRO A 212 7.58 -18.58 -13.99
CA PRO A 212 6.65 -17.87 -14.85
C PRO A 212 5.24 -18.46 -14.67
N ARG A 213 4.18 -17.65 -14.85
CA ARG A 213 2.86 -18.23 -15.12
C ARG A 213 3.04 -19.18 -16.31
N GLU A 214 2.79 -20.47 -16.14
CA GLU A 214 2.20 -21.20 -17.26
C GLU A 214 0.97 -20.38 -17.63
N ALA A 215 1.01 -19.81 -18.82
CA ALA A 215 -0.11 -19.08 -19.36
C ALA A 215 -1.30 -20.03 -19.28
N VAL A 216 -2.29 -19.68 -18.46
CA VAL A 216 -3.61 -20.30 -18.56
C VAL A 216 -4.09 -19.92 -19.96
N GLU A 217 -3.86 -20.84 -20.89
CA GLU A 217 -4.44 -20.79 -22.22
C GLU A 217 -5.96 -20.91 -22.08
N ARG A 218 -6.64 -19.96 -22.74
CA ARG A 218 -8.07 -19.86 -23.11
C ARG A 218 -8.97 -19.09 -22.16
#